data_AF-A0A932FX75-F1
#
_entry.id   AF-A0A932FX75-F1
#
_cell.length_a   1.000
_cell.length_b   1.000
_cell.length_c   1.000
_cell.angle_alpha   90.00
_cell.angle_beta   90.00
_cell.angle_gamma   90.00
#
_symmetry.space_group_name_H-M   'P 1'
#
loop_
_entity.id
_entity.type
_entity.pdbx_description
1 polymer ?
#
loop_
_entity_poly.entity_id
_entity_poly.type
_entity_poly.pdbx_seq_one_letter_code
_entity_poly.pdbx_strand_id
1 'polypeptide(L)'
;MLRPDDERLYQRLRDRMFLRTVLPALKGAPLEDRDHVDRALGLAAILAETGAAAPLLEASSSGDESRTEQLVERIATGGEAAPPIALHHLALLYGRFARSAPDLPRAIGHEKRALVCWLRLWNERSYLAEVAGTVAGDQDLAHEIVASLPRTLLERHAEELSAGRKAATPAARRAAGLLRAVDACAEAAGLGDAERAEVARIAAASIARVACDVIDEARHLAEHADPLRSAAEAREAPFRHVLGFAEWAGFDHETILFLLGQAQDFGWELYRARRTADLRTLLLPLLPAAEELRATIDGDPALVGFRALCAQYFTFLGETETRPGAAIERLETAVAICPTHRNARLILADLLIQDAGRRLDALPARPLFGSGEARRTALSELARTVERAGSLWPSTKVPAALETALAELEKR
;
A
#
# COMPACT_ATOMS: atom_id res chain seq x y z
N MET A 1 -0.68 47.93 39.43
CA MET A 1 -0.69 47.91 37.96
C MET A 1 0.73 47.55 37.53
N LEU A 2 0.92 46.40 36.87
CA LEU A 2 2.25 45.95 36.41
C LEU A 2 2.75 46.89 35.30
N ARG A 3 4.07 47.04 35.15
CA ARG A 3 4.62 47.74 33.99
C ARG A 3 4.33 46.90 32.73
N PRO A 4 4.17 47.51 31.54
CA PRO A 4 3.90 46.77 30.31
C PRO A 4 4.91 45.64 30.02
N ASP A 5 6.18 45.83 30.40
CA ASP A 5 7.21 44.81 30.24
C ASP A 5 7.07 43.64 31.25
N ASP A 6 6.62 43.93 32.47
CA ASP A 6 6.35 42.90 33.49
C ASP A 6 5.13 42.05 33.09
N GLU A 7 4.11 42.67 32.49
CA GLU A 7 2.91 41.97 31.98
C GLU A 7 3.27 41.03 30.82
N ARG A 8 4.09 41.49 29.85
CA ARG A 8 4.58 40.65 28.74
C ARG A 8 5.43 39.49 29.23
N LEU A 9 6.31 39.74 30.21
CA LEU A 9 7.14 38.69 30.81
C LEU A 9 6.27 37.67 31.54
N TYR A 10 5.30 38.13 32.33
CA TYR A 10 4.36 37.26 33.04
C TYR A 10 3.55 36.40 32.07
N GLN A 11 3.02 36.99 30.99
CA GLN A 11 2.28 36.25 29.96
C GLN A 11 3.15 35.19 29.30
N ARG A 12 4.39 35.54 28.92
CA ARG A 12 5.33 34.59 28.33
C ARG A 12 5.69 33.44 29.27
N LEU A 13 5.81 33.70 30.57
CA LEU A 13 6.04 32.65 31.57
C LEU A 13 4.82 31.73 31.71
N ARG A 14 3.61 32.30 31.72
CA ARG A 14 2.34 31.54 31.75
C ARG A 14 2.23 30.63 30.53
N ASP A 15 2.53 31.14 29.34
CA ASP A 15 2.49 30.40 28.08
C ASP A 15 3.52 29.26 28.06
N ARG A 16 4.73 29.52 28.57
CA ARG A 16 5.76 28.47 28.76
C ARG A 16 5.29 27.37 29.70
N MET A 17 4.66 27.73 30.82
CA MET A 17 4.15 26.75 31.78
C MET A 17 3.03 25.90 31.17
N PHE A 18 2.09 26.53 30.47
CA PHE A 18 1.03 25.84 29.74
C PHE A 18 1.60 24.84 28.72
N LEU A 19 2.54 25.27 27.87
CA LEU A 19 3.14 24.40 26.85
C LEU A 19 3.99 23.28 27.45
N ARG A 20 4.64 23.49 28.59
CA ARG A 20 5.37 22.42 29.30
C ARG A 20 4.45 21.29 29.76
N THR A 21 3.17 21.57 29.99
CA THR A 21 2.18 20.55 30.34
C THR A 21 1.59 19.90 29.09
N VAL A 22 1.24 20.69 28.08
CA VAL A 22 0.52 20.20 26.89
C VAL A 22 1.42 19.49 25.87
N LEU A 23 2.61 20.02 25.61
CA LEU A 23 3.49 19.47 24.57
C LEU A 23 3.97 18.04 24.82
N PRO A 24 4.29 17.60 26.07
CA PRO A 24 4.62 16.20 26.32
C PRO A 24 3.47 15.24 25.97
N ALA A 25 2.23 15.61 26.32
CA ALA A 25 1.04 14.84 25.99
C ALA A 25 0.83 14.77 24.47
N LEU A 26 1.02 15.89 23.75
CA LEU A 26 0.94 15.92 22.28
C LEU A 26 2.07 15.16 21.58
N LYS A 27 3.27 15.15 22.16
CA LYS A 27 4.41 14.37 21.64
C LYS A 27 4.22 12.87 21.93
N GLY A 28 3.51 12.53 23.01
CA GLY A 28 3.45 11.19 23.59
C GLY A 28 4.75 10.77 24.28
N ALA A 29 5.60 11.74 24.65
CA ALA A 29 6.89 11.53 25.28
C ALA A 29 7.39 12.81 25.98
N PRO A 30 8.30 12.70 26.96
CA PRO A 30 8.92 13.87 27.58
C PRO A 30 9.58 14.80 26.54
N LEU A 31 9.54 16.10 26.85
CA LEU A 31 10.31 17.10 26.11
C LEU A 31 11.76 17.10 26.61
N GLU A 32 12.67 16.67 25.74
CA GLU A 32 14.11 16.64 26.04
C GLU A 32 14.77 18.02 25.90
N ASP A 33 14.13 18.93 25.15
CA ASP A 33 14.72 20.20 24.75
C ASP A 33 13.77 21.38 24.99
N ARG A 34 14.29 22.43 25.65
CA ARG A 34 13.60 23.71 25.90
C ARG A 34 13.20 24.42 24.61
N ASP A 35 13.92 24.18 23.51
CA ASP A 35 13.68 24.82 22.22
C ASP A 35 12.28 24.50 21.65
N HIS A 36 11.70 23.34 22.00
CA HIS A 36 10.33 22.99 21.60
C HIS A 36 9.30 23.95 22.20
N VAL A 37 9.46 24.30 23.49
CA VAL A 37 8.55 25.19 24.21
C VAL A 37 8.64 26.60 23.63
N ASP A 38 9.85 27.12 23.45
CA ASP A 38 10.05 28.49 23.00
C ASP A 38 9.54 28.74 21.58
N ARG A 39 9.69 27.75 20.69
CA ARG A 39 9.21 27.85 19.31
C ARG A 39 7.71 27.57 19.17
N ALA A 40 7.07 27.02 20.20
CA ALA A 40 5.62 26.82 20.26
C ALA A 40 4.88 27.94 20.99
N LEU A 41 5.57 29.00 21.46
CA LEU A 41 4.93 30.10 22.20
C LEU A 41 3.79 30.77 21.44
N GLY A 42 3.90 30.89 20.12
CA GLY A 42 2.80 31.41 19.29
C GLY A 42 1.53 30.56 19.39
N LEU A 43 1.67 29.23 19.50
CA LEU A 43 0.54 28.32 19.68
C LEU A 43 -0.18 28.56 21.00
N ALA A 44 0.52 28.87 22.09
CA ALA A 44 -0.12 29.13 23.39
C ALA A 44 -1.06 30.34 23.35
N ALA A 45 -0.63 31.44 22.71
CA ALA A 45 -1.46 32.62 22.54
C ALA A 45 -2.73 32.29 21.75
N ILE A 46 -2.59 31.55 20.64
CA ILE A 46 -3.70 31.17 19.77
C ILE A 46 -4.68 30.23 20.49
N LEU A 47 -4.17 29.26 21.26
CA LEU A 47 -5.00 28.34 22.04
C LEU A 47 -5.77 29.04 23.15
N ALA A 48 -5.22 30.13 23.70
CA ALA A 48 -5.93 30.96 24.66
C ALA A 48 -7.07 31.75 24.00
N GLU A 49 -6.84 32.31 22.81
CA GLU A 49 -7.84 33.07 22.05
C GLU A 49 -9.02 32.22 21.58
N THR A 50 -8.79 30.96 21.21
CA THR A 50 -9.84 30.03 20.80
C THR A 50 -10.60 29.39 21.97
N GLY A 51 -10.21 29.70 23.22
CA GLY A 51 -10.78 29.07 24.42
C GLY A 51 -10.38 27.61 24.61
N ALA A 52 -9.52 27.06 23.77
CA ALA A 52 -9.09 25.66 23.82
C ALA A 52 -8.02 25.39 24.91
N ALA A 53 -7.37 26.43 25.44
CA ALA A 53 -6.30 26.29 26.42
C ALA A 53 -6.74 25.58 27.72
N ALA A 54 -7.90 25.92 28.29
CA ALA A 54 -8.36 25.31 29.54
C ALA A 54 -8.71 23.81 29.38
N PRO A 55 -9.50 23.39 28.37
CA PRO A 55 -9.74 21.97 28.10
C PRO A 55 -8.46 21.18 27.83
N LEU A 56 -7.50 21.75 27.10
CA LEU A 56 -6.22 21.10 26.81
C LEU A 56 -5.38 20.91 28.07
N LEU A 57 -5.35 21.92 28.93
CA LEU A 57 -4.62 21.84 30.20
C LEU A 57 -5.21 20.78 31.12
N GLU A 58 -6.54 20.70 31.20
CA GLU A 58 -7.26 19.67 31.98
C GLU A 58 -6.91 18.26 31.47
N ALA A 59 -7.07 18.01 30.16
CA ALA A 59 -6.79 16.71 29.56
C ALA A 59 -5.31 16.30 29.68
N SER A 60 -4.38 17.25 29.48
CA SER A 60 -2.94 16.99 29.60
C SER A 60 -2.54 16.70 31.04
N SER A 61 -3.14 17.41 32.01
CA SER A 61 -2.83 17.22 33.44
C SER A 61 -3.38 15.91 34.00
N SER A 62 -4.47 15.38 33.42
CA SER A 62 -5.01 14.06 33.76
C SER A 62 -4.26 12.90 33.09
N GLY A 63 -3.29 13.18 32.22
CA GLY A 63 -2.60 12.16 31.43
C GLY A 63 -3.48 11.51 30.35
N ASP A 64 -4.58 12.17 29.97
CA ASP A 64 -5.48 11.68 28.92
C ASP A 64 -4.93 12.12 27.55
N GLU A 65 -3.96 11.36 27.05
CA GLU A 65 -3.31 11.61 25.76
C GLU A 65 -4.33 11.63 24.62
N SER A 66 -5.30 10.70 24.63
CA SER A 66 -6.34 10.61 23.59
C SER A 66 -7.22 11.86 23.55
N ARG A 67 -7.68 12.33 24.71
CA ARG A 67 -8.47 13.58 24.78
C ARG A 67 -7.64 14.80 24.40
N THR A 68 -6.36 14.83 24.78
CA THR A 68 -5.45 15.91 24.39
C THR A 68 -5.25 15.96 22.88
N GLU A 69 -5.02 14.80 22.26
CA GLU A 69 -4.91 14.68 20.80
C GLU A 69 -6.22 15.07 20.10
N GLN A 70 -7.37 14.59 20.57
CA GLN A 70 -8.67 14.96 20.00
C GLN A 70 -8.95 16.46 20.07
N LEU A 71 -8.56 17.12 21.16
CA LEU A 71 -8.75 18.57 21.31
C LEU A 71 -7.87 19.35 20.32
N VAL A 72 -6.61 18.96 20.14
CA VAL A 72 -5.73 19.59 19.13
C VAL A 72 -6.15 19.23 17.71
N GLU A 73 -6.61 18.01 17.48
CA GLU A 73 -7.16 17.60 16.20
C GLU A 73 -8.40 18.44 15.88
N ARG A 74 -9.31 18.67 16.82
CA ARG A 74 -10.45 19.59 16.63
C ARG A 74 -10.01 21.01 16.32
N ILE A 75 -8.86 21.46 16.81
CA ILE A 75 -8.30 22.76 16.41
C ILE A 75 -7.76 22.68 14.99
N ALA A 76 -7.16 21.57 14.57
CA ALA A 76 -6.62 21.38 13.23
C ALA A 76 -7.68 21.02 12.16
N THR A 77 -8.82 20.43 12.55
CA THR A 77 -9.85 19.83 11.68
C THR A 77 -11.26 20.38 11.90
N GLY A 78 -11.51 21.14 12.97
CA GLY A 78 -12.83 21.63 13.37
C GLY A 78 -13.52 22.56 12.36
N GLY A 79 -14.86 22.52 12.41
CA GLY A 79 -15.81 23.13 11.46
C GLY A 79 -16.03 24.64 11.55
N GLU A 80 -15.32 25.34 12.43
CA GLU A 80 -15.03 26.77 12.27
C GLU A 80 -13.55 26.87 11.90
N ALA A 81 -13.23 27.55 10.79
CA ALA A 81 -11.89 27.56 10.22
C ALA A 81 -10.84 27.88 11.30
N ALA A 82 -9.98 26.90 11.59
CA ALA A 82 -8.83 27.08 12.46
C ALA A 82 -8.05 28.31 11.99
N PRO A 83 -7.65 29.24 12.87
CA PRO A 83 -6.86 30.38 12.42
C PRO A 83 -5.62 29.87 11.66
N PRO A 84 -5.30 30.39 10.46
CA PRO A 84 -4.16 29.92 9.66
C PRO A 84 -2.85 29.88 10.45
N ILE A 85 -2.63 30.88 11.30
CA ILE A 85 -1.46 30.95 12.18
C ILE A 85 -1.38 29.74 13.14
N ALA A 86 -2.50 29.20 13.60
CA ALA A 86 -2.57 27.99 14.41
C ALA A 86 -2.07 26.78 13.61
N LEU A 87 -2.60 26.60 12.40
CA LEU A 87 -2.22 25.53 11.49
C LEU A 87 -0.73 25.57 11.17
N HIS A 88 -0.16 26.76 10.98
CA HIS A 88 1.27 26.91 10.70
C HIS A 88 2.12 26.48 11.89
N HIS A 89 1.79 26.91 13.10
CA HIS A 89 2.49 26.47 14.30
C HIS A 89 2.36 24.95 14.53
N LEU A 90 1.17 24.38 14.30
CA LEU A 90 0.95 22.94 14.41
C LEU A 90 1.75 22.16 13.35
N ALA A 91 1.79 22.63 12.10
CA ALA A 91 2.56 22.01 11.04
C ALA A 91 4.06 21.93 11.38
N LEU A 92 4.63 23.04 11.88
CA LEU A 92 6.03 23.11 12.31
C LEU A 92 6.31 22.23 13.54
N LEU A 93 5.39 22.22 14.51
CA LEU A 93 5.51 21.45 15.74
C LEU A 93 5.49 19.95 15.45
N TYR A 94 4.48 19.48 14.72
CA TYR A 94 4.36 18.07 14.35
C TYR A 94 5.51 17.62 13.46
N GLY A 95 5.98 18.45 12.54
CA GLY A 95 7.19 18.14 11.75
C GLY A 95 8.46 17.99 12.60
N ARG A 96 8.54 18.63 13.78
CA ARG A 96 9.62 18.37 14.75
C ARG A 96 9.39 17.11 15.56
N PHE A 97 8.17 16.90 16.03
CA PHE A 97 7.81 15.68 16.78
C PHE A 97 8.10 14.44 15.95
N ALA A 98 7.77 14.45 14.65
CA ALA A 98 8.13 13.40 13.71
C ALA A 98 9.62 13.05 13.71
N ARG A 99 10.51 14.05 13.68
CA ARG A 99 11.97 13.84 13.68
C ARG A 99 12.53 13.32 15.00
N SER A 100 11.84 13.59 16.11
CA SER A 100 12.24 13.20 17.47
C SER A 100 11.42 12.05 18.05
N ALA A 101 10.56 11.42 17.24
CA ALA A 101 9.68 10.38 17.70
C ALA A 101 10.45 9.10 18.05
N PRO A 102 10.08 8.39 19.13
CA PRO A 102 10.80 7.21 19.60
C PRO A 102 10.63 5.99 18.67
N ASP A 103 9.56 5.96 17.88
CA ASP A 103 9.21 4.85 17.00
C ASP A 103 8.64 5.34 15.65
N LEU A 104 8.72 4.46 14.64
CA LEU A 104 8.33 4.75 13.26
C LEU A 104 6.82 5.07 13.11
N PRO A 105 5.88 4.27 13.67
CA PRO A 105 4.45 4.58 13.61
C PRO A 105 4.10 5.97 14.13
N ARG A 106 4.64 6.36 15.29
CA ARG A 106 4.41 7.68 15.87
C ARG A 106 5.03 8.79 15.04
N ALA A 107 6.22 8.56 14.50
CA ALA A 107 6.89 9.50 13.61
C ALA A 107 6.04 9.78 12.36
N ILE A 108 5.51 8.72 11.72
CA ILE A 108 4.59 8.82 10.58
C ILE A 108 3.30 9.55 10.99
N GLY A 109 2.73 9.24 12.15
CA GLY A 109 1.52 9.91 12.65
C GLY A 109 1.70 11.42 12.78
N HIS A 110 2.84 11.86 13.33
CA HIS A 110 3.18 13.28 13.41
C HIS A 110 3.44 13.89 12.02
N GLU A 111 4.11 13.22 11.10
CA GLU A 111 4.28 13.74 9.73
C GLU A 111 2.94 13.91 9.00
N LYS A 112 2.01 12.95 9.15
CA LYS A 112 0.66 13.04 8.58
C LYS A 112 -0.07 14.27 9.10
N ARG A 113 -0.05 14.50 10.43
CA ARG A 113 -0.67 15.70 11.04
C ARG A 113 -0.02 16.99 10.55
N ALA A 114 1.30 17.01 10.39
CA ALA A 114 2.02 18.14 9.82
C ALA A 114 1.59 18.41 8.38
N LEU A 115 1.48 17.35 7.55
CA LEU A 115 1.05 17.44 6.17
C LEU A 115 -0.40 17.95 6.05
N VAL A 116 -1.32 17.43 6.87
CA VAL A 116 -2.73 17.91 6.92
C VAL A 116 -2.77 19.42 7.17
N CYS A 117 -1.99 19.91 8.15
CA CYS A 117 -1.92 21.34 8.45
C CYS A 117 -1.37 22.15 7.26
N TRP A 118 -0.30 21.66 6.60
CA TRP A 118 0.26 22.32 5.42
C TRP A 118 -0.70 22.33 4.22
N LEU A 119 -1.42 21.24 3.97
CA LEU A 119 -2.40 21.14 2.89
C LEU A 119 -3.61 22.06 3.14
N ARG A 120 -4.07 22.14 4.39
CA ARG A 120 -5.16 23.07 4.77
C ARG A 120 -4.72 24.53 4.60
N LEU A 121 -3.50 24.87 5.02
CA LEU A 121 -2.90 26.18 4.78
C LEU A 121 -2.75 26.52 3.30
N TRP A 122 -2.41 25.53 2.48
CA TRP A 122 -2.33 25.69 1.04
C TRP A 122 -3.70 25.97 0.39
N ASN A 123 -4.78 25.45 0.98
CA ASN A 123 -6.15 25.83 0.60
C ASN A 123 -6.45 27.29 1.00
N GLU A 124 -5.98 27.72 2.17
CA GLU A 124 -6.12 29.09 2.70
C GLU A 124 -4.92 29.99 2.32
N ARG A 125 -4.71 30.17 1.02
CA ARG A 125 -3.48 30.77 0.42
C ARG A 125 -3.08 32.15 0.94
N SER A 126 -4.02 32.96 1.43
CA SER A 126 -3.77 34.35 1.83
C SER A 126 -2.73 34.47 2.93
N TYR A 127 -2.83 33.64 3.97
CA TYR A 127 -1.89 33.66 5.08
C TYR A 127 -0.48 33.28 4.62
N LEU A 128 -0.34 32.22 3.83
CA LEU A 128 0.96 31.80 3.33
C LEU A 128 1.57 32.84 2.40
N ALA A 129 0.76 33.52 1.58
CA ALA A 129 1.23 34.59 0.69
C ALA A 129 1.73 35.80 1.49
N GLU A 130 1.06 36.18 2.57
CA GLU A 130 1.51 37.27 3.45
C GLU A 130 2.85 36.93 4.15
N VAL A 131 2.95 35.71 4.69
CA VAL A 131 4.19 35.22 5.32
C VAL A 131 5.32 35.16 4.29
N ALA A 132 5.07 34.61 3.11
CA ALA A 132 6.06 34.50 2.06
C ALA A 132 6.47 35.88 1.53
N GLY A 133 5.54 36.81 1.33
CA GLY A 133 5.83 38.18 0.90
C GLY A 133 6.66 38.95 1.92
N THR A 134 6.40 38.73 3.22
CA THR A 134 7.21 39.32 4.31
C THR A 134 8.66 38.81 4.28
N VAL A 135 8.86 37.53 3.95
CA VAL A 135 10.19 36.89 3.94
C VAL A 135 10.95 37.17 2.64
N ALA A 136 10.27 37.06 1.49
CA ALA A 136 10.85 37.22 0.16
C ALA A 136 11.05 38.70 -0.23
N GLY A 137 10.24 39.60 0.31
CA GLY A 137 10.21 41.00 -0.11
C GLY A 137 9.58 41.22 -1.50
N ASP A 138 9.03 40.17 -2.10
CA ASP A 138 8.43 40.16 -3.45
C ASP A 138 7.14 39.33 -3.42
N GLN A 139 6.04 39.93 -3.87
CA GLN A 139 4.69 39.32 -3.86
C GLN A 139 4.52 38.28 -4.98
N ASP A 140 5.15 38.46 -6.13
CA ASP A 140 5.04 37.51 -7.24
C ASP A 140 5.78 36.21 -6.89
N LEU A 141 6.98 36.34 -6.33
CA LEU A 141 7.73 35.21 -5.79
C LEU A 141 6.99 34.52 -4.63
N ALA A 142 6.32 35.28 -3.77
CA ALA A 142 5.50 34.72 -2.70
C ALA A 142 4.36 33.85 -3.24
N HIS A 143 3.65 34.31 -4.26
CA HIS A 143 2.60 33.52 -4.91
C HIS A 143 3.14 32.24 -5.55
N GLU A 144 4.31 32.28 -6.20
CA GLU A 144 4.95 31.10 -6.77
C GLU A 144 5.35 30.07 -5.70
N ILE A 145 5.94 30.52 -4.59
CA ILE A 145 6.31 29.66 -3.45
C ILE A 145 5.07 28.96 -2.88
N VAL A 146 3.97 29.70 -2.67
CA VAL A 146 2.74 29.12 -2.12
C VAL A 146 2.09 28.15 -3.11
N ALA A 147 2.06 28.48 -4.40
CA ALA A 147 1.51 27.60 -5.43
C ALA A 147 2.27 26.26 -5.55
N SER A 148 3.60 26.29 -5.37
CA SER A 148 4.47 25.12 -5.45
C SER A 148 4.60 24.33 -4.14
N LEU A 149 4.05 24.83 -3.02
CA LEU A 149 4.25 24.24 -1.70
C LEU A 149 3.98 22.73 -1.63
N PRO A 150 2.84 22.18 -2.12
CA PRO A 150 2.60 20.74 -2.04
C PRO A 150 3.67 19.94 -2.78
N ARG A 151 4.11 20.40 -3.95
CA ARG A 151 5.18 19.76 -4.72
C ARG A 151 6.49 19.75 -3.93
N THR A 152 6.93 20.92 -3.44
CA THR A 152 8.16 21.05 -2.67
C THR A 152 8.17 20.17 -1.41
N LEU A 153 7.04 20.09 -0.70
CA LEU A 153 6.91 19.23 0.48
C LEU A 153 7.05 17.75 0.12
N LEU A 154 6.34 17.29 -0.90
CA LEU A 154 6.35 15.88 -1.29
C LEU A 154 7.67 15.47 -1.96
N GLU A 155 8.30 16.36 -2.74
CA GLU A 155 9.61 16.12 -3.36
C GLU A 155 10.70 15.96 -2.31
N ARG A 156 10.69 16.75 -1.24
CA ARG A 156 11.62 16.55 -0.11
C ARG A 156 11.48 15.14 0.49
N HIS A 157 10.27 14.65 0.67
CA HIS A 157 10.06 13.28 1.14
C HIS A 157 10.51 12.24 0.10
N ALA A 158 10.34 12.52 -1.20
CA ALA A 158 10.88 11.68 -2.27
C ALA A 158 12.42 11.61 -2.24
N GLU A 159 13.10 12.72 -1.93
CA GLU A 159 14.55 12.77 -1.76
C GLU A 159 15.00 11.98 -0.52
N GLU A 160 14.33 12.14 0.62
CA GLU A 160 14.60 11.35 1.83
C GLU A 160 14.39 9.85 1.59
N LEU A 161 13.32 9.51 0.85
CA LEU A 161 13.03 8.15 0.39
C LEU A 161 14.16 7.62 -0.49
N SER A 162 14.55 8.36 -1.53
CA SER A 162 15.58 7.96 -2.47
C SER A 162 16.94 7.76 -1.80
N ALA A 163 17.37 8.70 -0.95
CA ALA A 163 18.64 8.66 -0.25
C ALA A 163 18.75 7.48 0.73
N GLY A 164 17.64 7.14 1.39
CA GLY A 164 17.61 6.11 2.43
C GLY A 164 17.14 4.72 1.98
N ARG A 165 16.72 4.54 0.72
CA ARG A 165 16.09 3.29 0.23
C ARG A 165 16.98 2.06 0.41
N LYS A 166 18.27 2.16 0.07
CA LYS A 166 19.21 1.02 0.05
C LYS A 166 19.47 0.46 1.45
N ALA A 167 19.55 1.34 2.44
CA ALA A 167 19.74 0.97 3.84
C ALA A 167 18.42 0.85 4.61
N ALA A 168 17.27 1.01 3.94
CA ALA A 168 15.93 1.06 4.53
C ALA A 168 15.88 1.94 5.80
N THR A 169 16.50 3.12 5.73
CA THR A 169 16.65 3.99 6.90
C THR A 169 15.29 4.38 7.50
N PRO A 170 15.21 4.69 8.81
CA PRO A 170 13.97 5.17 9.41
C PRO A 170 13.38 6.39 8.69
N ALA A 171 14.22 7.29 8.15
CA ALA A 171 13.78 8.45 7.39
C ALA A 171 13.10 8.06 6.07
N ALA A 172 13.69 7.15 5.29
CA ALA A 172 13.07 6.67 4.06
C ALA A 172 11.74 5.95 4.32
N ARG A 173 11.68 5.10 5.36
CA ARG A 173 10.44 4.41 5.74
C ARG A 173 9.34 5.37 6.14
N ARG A 174 9.67 6.43 6.90
CA ARG A 174 8.70 7.50 7.22
C ARG A 174 8.21 8.19 5.96
N ALA A 175 9.14 8.62 5.11
CA ALA A 175 8.82 9.36 3.89
C ALA A 175 7.90 8.55 2.96
N ALA A 176 8.18 7.25 2.77
CA ALA A 176 7.28 6.35 2.04
C ALA A 176 5.90 6.24 2.71
N GLY A 177 5.85 6.02 4.03
CA GLY A 177 4.59 5.94 4.77
C GLY A 177 3.75 7.22 4.69
N LEU A 178 4.39 8.38 4.60
CA LEU A 178 3.73 9.67 4.36
C LEU A 178 3.23 9.79 2.93
N LEU A 179 4.09 9.54 1.93
CA LEU A 179 3.73 9.65 0.50
C LEU A 179 2.52 8.78 0.16
N ARG A 180 2.43 7.57 0.72
CA ARG A 180 1.26 6.68 0.55
C ARG A 180 -0.02 7.19 1.21
N ALA A 181 0.11 8.02 2.23
CA ALA A 181 -1.02 8.54 3.00
C ALA A 181 -1.49 9.92 2.50
N VAL A 182 -0.90 10.45 1.42
CA VAL A 182 -1.19 11.81 0.93
C VAL A 182 -2.67 12.00 0.61
N ASP A 183 -3.34 11.04 -0.03
CA ASP A 183 -4.77 11.18 -0.33
C ASP A 183 -5.63 11.27 0.93
N ALA A 184 -5.39 10.41 1.93
CA ALA A 184 -6.08 10.48 3.22
C ALA A 184 -5.76 11.79 3.98
N CYS A 185 -4.54 12.30 3.87
CA CYS A 185 -4.18 13.59 4.44
C CYS A 185 -4.85 14.76 3.69
N ALA A 186 -5.00 14.66 2.37
CA ALA A 186 -5.67 15.66 1.55
C ALA A 186 -7.18 15.71 1.85
N GLU A 187 -7.81 14.54 2.04
CA GLU A 187 -9.18 14.42 2.52
C GLU A 187 -9.35 15.03 3.92
N ALA A 188 -8.48 14.66 4.87
CA ALA A 188 -8.51 15.21 6.23
C ALA A 188 -8.23 16.72 6.27
N ALA A 189 -7.51 17.26 5.30
CA ALA A 189 -7.28 18.70 5.14
C ALA A 189 -8.47 19.44 4.51
N GLY A 190 -9.50 18.73 4.05
CA GLY A 190 -10.68 19.32 3.41
C GLY A 190 -10.40 19.86 2.00
N LEU A 191 -9.43 19.29 1.28
CA LEU A 191 -9.16 19.65 -0.11
C LEU A 191 -10.30 19.18 -1.04
N GLY A 192 -10.58 19.97 -2.09
CA GLY A 192 -11.51 19.57 -3.15
C GLY A 192 -10.94 18.44 -4.03
N ASP A 193 -11.80 17.78 -4.80
CA ASP A 193 -11.42 16.60 -5.60
C ASP A 193 -10.27 16.89 -6.58
N ALA A 194 -10.23 18.10 -7.17
CA ALA A 194 -9.18 18.49 -8.10
C ALA A 194 -7.82 18.64 -7.40
N GLU A 195 -7.79 19.32 -6.24
CA GLU A 195 -6.60 19.48 -5.42
C GLU A 195 -6.11 18.15 -4.86
N ARG A 196 -7.04 17.29 -4.40
CA ARG A 196 -6.74 15.93 -3.93
C ARG A 196 -6.09 15.10 -5.02
N ALA A 197 -6.68 15.09 -6.23
CA ALA A 197 -6.12 14.37 -7.37
C ALA A 197 -4.72 14.88 -7.73
N GLU A 198 -4.48 16.19 -7.65
CA GLU A 198 -3.16 16.77 -7.94
C GLU A 198 -2.10 16.33 -6.92
N VAL A 199 -2.38 16.43 -5.61
CA VAL A 199 -1.40 16.01 -4.59
C VAL A 199 -1.17 14.50 -4.59
N ALA A 200 -2.22 13.71 -4.82
CA ALA A 200 -2.09 12.26 -4.98
C ALA A 200 -1.24 11.89 -6.19
N ARG A 201 -1.40 12.59 -7.32
CA ARG A 201 -0.59 12.41 -8.54
C ARG A 201 0.87 12.75 -8.30
N ILE A 202 1.17 13.85 -7.59
CA ILE A 202 2.55 14.22 -7.23
C ILE A 202 3.20 13.16 -6.33
N ALA A 203 2.46 12.67 -5.33
CA ALA A 203 2.94 11.63 -4.43
C ALA A 203 3.21 10.31 -5.16
N ALA A 204 2.27 9.88 -6.01
CA ALA A 204 2.41 8.68 -6.83
C ALA A 204 3.61 8.78 -7.80
N ALA A 205 3.76 9.91 -8.50
CA ALA A 205 4.91 10.15 -9.36
C ALA A 205 6.25 10.15 -8.60
N SER A 206 6.24 10.65 -7.37
CA SER A 206 7.41 10.67 -6.49
C SER A 206 7.83 9.27 -6.05
N ILE A 207 6.88 8.41 -5.67
CA ILE A 207 7.14 6.99 -5.36
C ILE A 207 7.63 6.27 -6.63
N ALA A 208 6.91 6.43 -7.74
CA ALA A 208 7.23 5.76 -9.01
C ALA A 208 8.65 6.08 -9.49
N ARG A 209 9.12 7.32 -9.36
CA ARG A 209 10.50 7.69 -9.69
C ARG A 209 11.52 6.91 -8.86
N VAL A 210 11.29 6.73 -7.55
CA VAL A 210 12.20 5.94 -6.71
C VAL A 210 12.08 4.45 -7.02
N ALA A 211 10.87 3.97 -7.31
CA ALA A 211 10.64 2.60 -7.75
C ALA A 211 11.38 2.28 -9.06
N CYS A 212 11.41 3.19 -10.03
CA CYS A 212 12.20 3.05 -11.25
C CYS A 212 13.69 2.81 -10.96
N ASP A 213 14.29 3.59 -10.05
CA ASP A 213 15.69 3.38 -9.65
C ASP A 213 15.90 1.98 -9.05
N VAL A 214 14.96 1.51 -8.22
CA VAL A 214 15.02 0.17 -7.59
C VAL A 214 14.86 -0.93 -8.65
N ILE A 215 13.97 -0.73 -9.62
CA ILE A 215 13.74 -1.65 -10.74
C ILE A 215 14.97 -1.72 -11.64
N ASP A 216 15.61 -0.59 -11.97
CA ASP A 216 16.80 -0.56 -12.80
C ASP A 216 17.97 -1.28 -12.12
N GLU A 217 18.14 -1.09 -10.81
CA GLU A 217 19.09 -1.86 -10.00
C GLU A 217 18.77 -3.37 -10.03
N ALA A 218 17.50 -3.74 -9.89
CA ALA A 218 17.06 -5.13 -9.96
C ALA A 218 17.22 -5.74 -11.36
N ARG A 219 17.02 -4.96 -12.42
CA ARG A 219 17.24 -5.39 -13.81
C ARG A 219 18.72 -5.73 -14.02
N HIS A 220 19.63 -4.89 -13.53
CA HIS A 220 21.05 -5.19 -13.55
C HIS A 220 21.38 -6.48 -12.79
N LEU A 221 20.75 -6.74 -11.64
CA LEU A 221 20.90 -8.01 -10.92
C LEU A 221 20.39 -9.21 -11.75
N ALA A 222 19.26 -9.05 -12.43
CA ALA A 222 18.66 -10.09 -13.26
C ALA A 222 19.50 -10.45 -14.49
N GLU A 223 20.12 -9.46 -15.14
CA GLU A 223 21.03 -9.67 -16.29
C GLU A 223 22.21 -10.59 -15.97
N HIS A 224 22.66 -10.59 -14.71
CA HIS A 224 23.78 -11.40 -14.23
C HIS A 224 23.33 -12.73 -13.62
N ALA A 225 22.03 -12.98 -13.51
CA ALA A 225 21.47 -14.17 -12.90
C ALA A 225 20.98 -15.15 -13.98
N ASP A 226 21.72 -16.24 -14.19
CA ASP A 226 21.27 -17.36 -15.02
C ASP A 226 20.22 -18.20 -14.25
N PRO A 227 18.97 -18.32 -14.71
CA PRO A 227 17.92 -19.05 -13.99
C PRO A 227 18.26 -20.51 -13.69
N LEU A 228 19.10 -21.14 -14.53
CA LEU A 228 19.44 -22.55 -14.46
C LEU A 228 20.78 -22.80 -13.76
N ARG A 229 21.74 -21.89 -13.89
CA ARG A 229 23.12 -22.08 -13.39
C ARG A 229 23.42 -21.32 -12.10
N SER A 230 22.75 -20.20 -11.85
CA SER A 230 22.99 -19.43 -10.64
C SER A 230 22.53 -20.18 -9.39
N ALA A 231 23.23 -19.92 -8.28
CA ALA A 231 22.74 -20.31 -6.96
C ALA A 231 21.38 -19.65 -6.69
N ALA A 232 20.54 -20.28 -5.87
CA ALA A 232 19.21 -19.78 -5.55
C ALA A 232 19.22 -18.31 -5.07
N GLU A 233 20.19 -17.97 -4.22
CA GLU A 233 20.36 -16.61 -3.71
C GLU A 233 20.55 -15.57 -4.82
N ALA A 234 21.44 -15.84 -5.78
CA ALA A 234 21.71 -14.94 -6.91
C ALA A 234 20.52 -14.86 -7.87
N ARG A 235 19.81 -15.97 -8.08
CA ARG A 235 18.58 -16.02 -8.88
C ARG A 235 17.43 -15.23 -8.25
N GLU A 236 17.31 -15.25 -6.92
CA GLU A 236 16.26 -14.55 -6.18
C GLU A 236 16.61 -13.10 -5.84
N ALA A 237 17.88 -12.70 -5.99
CA ALA A 237 18.37 -11.35 -5.69
C ALA A 237 17.56 -10.21 -6.34
N PRO A 238 17.25 -10.23 -7.65
CA PRO A 238 16.46 -9.15 -8.26
C PRO A 238 15.07 -9.00 -7.63
N PHE A 239 14.40 -10.12 -7.33
CA PHE A 239 13.08 -10.13 -6.72
C PHE A 239 13.13 -9.66 -5.26
N ARG A 240 14.10 -10.15 -4.48
CA ARG A 240 14.29 -9.74 -3.08
C ARG A 240 14.61 -8.26 -2.95
N HIS A 241 15.39 -7.69 -3.87
CA HIS A 241 15.70 -6.25 -3.90
C HIS A 241 14.43 -5.42 -4.00
N VAL A 242 13.56 -5.78 -4.94
CA VAL A 242 12.30 -5.07 -5.17
C VAL A 242 11.29 -5.31 -4.05
N LEU A 243 11.10 -6.56 -3.61
CA LEU A 243 10.20 -6.89 -2.51
C LEU A 243 10.63 -6.21 -1.20
N GLY A 244 11.93 -6.10 -0.93
CA GLY A 244 12.45 -5.42 0.24
C GLY A 244 12.18 -3.92 0.25
N PHE A 245 12.01 -3.29 -0.92
CA PHE A 245 11.51 -1.92 -1.04
C PHE A 245 9.99 -1.88 -0.86
N ALA A 246 9.26 -2.73 -1.58
CA ALA A 246 7.80 -2.77 -1.60
C ALA A 246 7.18 -3.10 -0.23
N GLU A 247 7.88 -3.85 0.64
CA GLU A 247 7.44 -4.19 1.99
C GLU A 247 7.01 -2.94 2.80
N TRP A 248 7.71 -1.83 2.64
CA TRP A 248 7.44 -0.59 3.37
C TRP A 248 7.03 0.57 2.46
N ALA A 249 7.43 0.57 1.19
CA ALA A 249 7.00 1.56 0.20
C ALA A 249 5.65 1.25 -0.46
N GLY A 250 5.12 0.03 -0.27
CA GLY A 250 3.98 -0.48 -1.02
C GLY A 250 4.36 -0.90 -2.44
N PHE A 251 3.42 -1.54 -3.13
CA PHE A 251 3.55 -1.82 -4.54
C PHE A 251 3.01 -0.65 -5.36
N ASP A 252 3.70 -0.36 -6.47
CA ASP A 252 3.16 0.41 -7.58
C ASP A 252 3.10 -0.46 -8.84
N HIS A 253 2.41 0.01 -9.86
CA HIS A 253 2.20 -0.76 -11.09
C HIS A 253 3.52 -1.18 -11.75
N GLU A 254 4.52 -0.31 -11.84
CA GLU A 254 5.80 -0.64 -12.50
C GLU A 254 6.55 -1.71 -11.71
N THR A 255 6.53 -1.60 -10.39
CA THR A 255 7.14 -2.61 -9.49
C THR A 255 6.50 -3.98 -9.66
N ILE A 256 5.17 -4.04 -9.71
CA ILE A 256 4.42 -5.29 -9.93
C ILE A 256 4.75 -5.86 -11.32
N LEU A 257 4.70 -5.03 -12.36
CA LEU A 257 4.94 -5.47 -13.74
C LEU A 257 6.37 -5.98 -13.94
N PHE A 258 7.36 -5.33 -13.33
CA PHE A 258 8.73 -5.83 -13.30
C PHE A 258 8.80 -7.21 -12.63
N LEU A 259 8.25 -7.36 -11.42
CA LEU A 259 8.31 -8.62 -10.68
C LEU A 259 7.68 -9.77 -11.47
N LEU A 260 6.49 -9.58 -12.02
CA LEU A 260 5.80 -10.63 -12.77
C LEU A 260 6.45 -10.89 -14.13
N GLY A 261 6.88 -9.84 -14.82
CA GLY A 261 7.60 -9.95 -16.10
C GLY A 261 8.89 -10.76 -15.95
N GLN A 262 9.72 -10.38 -14.99
CA GLN A 262 10.98 -11.07 -14.72
C GLN A 262 10.74 -12.51 -14.22
N ALA A 263 9.70 -12.73 -13.43
CA ALA A 263 9.32 -14.07 -12.98
C ALA A 263 8.82 -14.95 -14.13
N GLN A 264 8.17 -14.37 -15.14
CA GLN A 264 7.76 -15.12 -16.33
C GLN A 264 8.98 -15.58 -17.13
N ASP A 265 9.96 -14.71 -17.35
CA ASP A 265 11.18 -15.03 -18.10
C ASP A 265 11.97 -16.14 -17.40
N PHE A 266 12.20 -16.00 -16.09
CA PHE A 266 12.87 -17.04 -15.29
C PHE A 266 12.02 -18.31 -15.21
N GLY A 267 10.70 -18.13 -15.11
CA GLY A 267 9.75 -19.21 -14.97
C GLY A 267 9.76 -20.16 -16.15
N TRP A 268 9.83 -19.64 -17.38
CA TRP A 268 9.91 -20.47 -18.58
C TRP A 268 11.18 -21.31 -18.66
N GLU A 269 12.33 -20.79 -18.22
CA GLU A 269 13.58 -21.55 -18.17
C GLU A 269 13.49 -22.68 -17.13
N LEU A 270 13.06 -22.35 -15.91
CA LEU A 270 12.89 -23.33 -14.84
C LEU A 270 11.86 -24.42 -15.19
N TYR A 271 10.74 -24.02 -15.80
CA TYR A 271 9.68 -24.92 -16.25
C TYR A 271 10.18 -25.91 -17.31
N ARG A 272 10.87 -25.42 -18.35
CA ARG A 272 11.45 -26.28 -19.40
C ARG A 272 12.49 -27.25 -18.84
N ALA A 273 13.27 -26.81 -17.85
CA ALA A 273 14.24 -27.65 -17.13
C ALA A 273 13.61 -28.58 -16.08
N ARG A 274 12.27 -28.57 -15.91
CA ARG A 274 11.52 -29.34 -14.91
C ARG A 274 11.98 -29.07 -13.46
N ARG A 275 12.47 -27.86 -13.19
CA ARG A 275 12.89 -27.40 -11.86
C ARG A 275 11.69 -26.84 -11.07
N THR A 276 10.65 -27.65 -10.88
CA THR A 276 9.36 -27.21 -10.30
C THR A 276 9.50 -26.66 -8.87
N ALA A 277 10.38 -27.24 -8.05
CA ALA A 277 10.62 -26.75 -6.69
C ALA A 277 11.23 -25.33 -6.70
N ASP A 278 12.19 -25.08 -7.59
CA ASP A 278 12.80 -23.76 -7.75
C ASP A 278 11.81 -22.74 -8.30
N LEU A 279 10.97 -23.14 -9.25
CA LEU A 279 9.89 -22.31 -9.77
C LEU A 279 8.92 -21.93 -8.65
N ARG A 280 8.54 -22.88 -7.79
CA ARG A 280 7.69 -22.60 -6.64
C ARG A 280 8.31 -21.60 -5.67
N THR A 281 9.58 -21.80 -5.32
CA THR A 281 10.32 -20.90 -4.42
C THR A 281 10.39 -19.48 -4.97
N LEU A 282 10.57 -19.33 -6.29
CA LEU A 282 10.54 -18.04 -6.96
C LEU A 282 9.17 -17.36 -6.89
N LEU A 283 8.09 -18.10 -7.17
CA LEU A 283 6.76 -17.52 -7.32
C LEU A 283 6.12 -17.15 -5.99
N LEU A 284 6.21 -17.99 -4.95
CA LEU A 284 5.46 -17.80 -3.71
C LEU A 284 5.62 -16.39 -3.08
N PRO A 285 6.82 -15.81 -2.97
CA PRO A 285 6.99 -14.45 -2.44
C PRO A 285 6.31 -13.35 -3.27
N LEU A 286 6.02 -13.61 -4.55
CA LEU A 286 5.42 -12.66 -5.48
C LEU A 286 3.89 -12.68 -5.47
N LEU A 287 3.27 -13.59 -4.72
CA LEU A 287 1.82 -13.73 -4.67
C LEU A 287 1.09 -12.43 -4.28
N PRO A 288 1.56 -11.64 -3.28
CA PRO A 288 0.92 -10.37 -2.96
C PRO A 288 0.87 -9.40 -4.16
N ALA A 289 1.97 -9.28 -4.92
CA ALA A 289 2.03 -8.43 -6.11
C ALA A 289 1.09 -8.91 -7.22
N ALA A 290 0.99 -10.23 -7.43
CA ALA A 290 0.05 -10.82 -8.39
C ALA A 290 -1.41 -10.63 -7.99
N GLU A 291 -1.73 -10.74 -6.70
CA GLU A 291 -3.07 -10.51 -6.16
C GLU A 291 -3.47 -9.03 -6.25
N GLU A 292 -2.53 -8.12 -6.03
CA GLU A 292 -2.73 -6.69 -6.23
C GLU A 292 -3.01 -6.35 -7.70
N LEU A 293 -2.21 -6.87 -8.64
CA LEU A 293 -2.49 -6.71 -10.07
C LEU A 293 -3.87 -7.25 -10.43
N ARG A 294 -4.22 -8.45 -9.93
CA ARG A 294 -5.53 -9.06 -10.17
C ARG A 294 -6.67 -8.17 -9.66
N ALA A 295 -6.50 -7.50 -8.52
CA ALA A 295 -7.53 -6.64 -7.95
C ALA A 295 -7.75 -5.35 -8.76
N THR A 296 -6.72 -4.85 -9.45
CA THR A 296 -6.76 -3.56 -10.17
C THR A 296 -6.98 -3.71 -11.68
N ILE A 297 -6.62 -4.84 -12.28
CA ILE A 297 -6.57 -5.01 -13.75
C ILE A 297 -7.90 -4.82 -14.48
N ASP A 298 -9.03 -5.04 -13.81
CA ASP A 298 -10.37 -4.84 -14.38
C ASP A 298 -10.86 -3.40 -14.24
N GLY A 299 -10.34 -2.65 -13.25
CA GLY A 299 -10.72 -1.27 -12.98
C GLY A 299 -9.86 -0.24 -13.72
N ASP A 300 -8.66 -0.61 -14.16
CA ASP A 300 -7.73 0.27 -14.86
C ASP A 300 -7.55 -0.14 -16.34
N PRO A 301 -8.08 0.64 -17.30
CA PRO A 301 -7.90 0.39 -18.73
C PRO A 301 -6.44 0.27 -19.18
N ALA A 302 -5.51 0.96 -18.51
CA ALA A 302 -4.08 0.90 -18.84
C ALA A 302 -3.47 -0.47 -18.53
N LEU A 303 -4.07 -1.22 -17.59
CA LEU A 303 -3.54 -2.50 -17.14
C LEU A 303 -4.08 -3.71 -17.91
N VAL A 304 -5.14 -3.55 -18.71
CA VAL A 304 -5.79 -4.66 -19.44
C VAL A 304 -4.80 -5.44 -20.31
N GLY A 305 -3.78 -4.78 -20.87
CA GLY A 305 -2.72 -5.42 -21.66
C GLY A 305 -1.90 -6.47 -20.89
N PHE A 306 -1.89 -6.41 -19.55
CA PHE A 306 -1.10 -7.30 -18.69
C PHE A 306 -1.90 -8.51 -18.17
N ARG A 307 -3.14 -8.73 -18.64
CA ARG A 307 -3.96 -9.88 -18.22
C ARG A 307 -3.29 -11.21 -18.50
N ALA A 308 -2.62 -11.32 -19.66
CA ALA A 308 -1.89 -12.52 -20.02
C ALA A 308 -0.70 -12.76 -19.08
N LEU A 309 0.04 -11.71 -18.70
CA LEU A 309 1.17 -11.81 -17.76
C LEU A 309 0.70 -12.30 -16.38
N CYS A 310 -0.36 -11.67 -15.85
CA CYS A 310 -0.94 -12.07 -14.56
C CYS A 310 -1.48 -13.51 -14.60
N ALA A 311 -2.19 -13.89 -15.67
CA ALA A 311 -2.67 -15.26 -15.86
C ALA A 311 -1.53 -16.28 -15.98
N GLN A 312 -0.43 -15.93 -16.66
CA GLN A 312 0.75 -16.80 -16.78
C GLN A 312 1.42 -17.03 -15.42
N TYR A 313 1.49 -16.02 -14.55
CA TYR A 313 1.95 -16.19 -13.17
C TYR A 313 1.12 -17.24 -12.41
N PHE A 314 -0.21 -17.10 -12.42
CA PHE A 314 -1.11 -18.07 -11.76
C PHE A 314 -1.07 -19.45 -12.42
N THR A 315 -0.80 -19.52 -13.73
CA THR A 315 -0.60 -20.79 -14.45
C THR A 315 0.62 -21.52 -13.91
N PHE A 316 1.78 -20.85 -13.83
CA PHE A 316 2.98 -21.47 -13.26
C PHE A 316 2.80 -21.86 -11.80
N LEU A 317 2.15 -20.99 -11.00
CA LEU A 317 1.89 -21.30 -9.60
C LEU A 317 1.04 -22.56 -9.47
N GLY A 318 -0.02 -22.69 -10.28
CA GLY A 318 -0.87 -23.87 -10.34
C GLY A 318 -0.12 -25.15 -10.72
N GLU A 319 0.80 -25.10 -11.67
CA GLU A 319 1.65 -26.25 -12.04
C GLU A 319 2.67 -26.64 -10.96
N THR A 320 2.97 -25.75 -10.02
CA THR A 320 3.85 -26.06 -8.89
C THR A 320 3.13 -26.59 -7.65
N GLU A 321 1.79 -26.58 -7.64
CA GLU A 321 0.99 -27.05 -6.51
C GLU A 321 0.99 -28.58 -6.43
N THR A 322 1.21 -29.10 -5.22
CA THR A 322 1.18 -30.55 -4.97
C THR A 322 -0.22 -31.07 -4.68
N ARG A 323 -1.13 -30.20 -4.26
CA ARG A 323 -2.53 -30.54 -3.99
C ARG A 323 -3.38 -30.24 -5.23
N PRO A 324 -4.07 -31.24 -5.82
CA PRO A 324 -4.85 -31.03 -7.04
C PRO A 324 -5.91 -29.93 -6.93
N GLY A 325 -6.61 -29.83 -5.79
CA GLY A 325 -7.61 -28.78 -5.57
C GLY A 325 -7.00 -27.38 -5.62
N ALA A 326 -5.82 -27.18 -5.01
CA ALA A 326 -5.12 -25.90 -5.06
C ALA A 326 -4.63 -25.57 -6.47
N ALA A 327 -4.13 -26.56 -7.21
CA ALA A 327 -3.74 -26.39 -8.62
C ALA A 327 -4.93 -25.91 -9.47
N ILE A 328 -6.09 -26.55 -9.33
CA ILE A 328 -7.34 -26.19 -10.02
C ILE A 328 -7.78 -24.77 -9.64
N GLU A 329 -7.78 -24.39 -8.36
CA GLU A 329 -8.14 -23.04 -7.90
C GLU A 329 -7.26 -21.95 -8.53
N ARG A 330 -5.93 -22.18 -8.58
CA ARG A 330 -5.00 -21.23 -9.21
C ARG A 330 -5.21 -21.12 -10.72
N LEU A 331 -5.51 -22.23 -11.39
CA LEU A 331 -5.75 -22.23 -12.84
C LEU A 331 -7.12 -21.65 -13.22
N GLU A 332 -8.18 -21.88 -12.43
CA GLU A 332 -9.45 -21.17 -12.59
C GLU A 332 -9.24 -19.66 -12.40
N THR A 333 -8.40 -19.25 -11.43
CA THR A 333 -8.00 -17.84 -11.28
C THR A 333 -7.33 -17.31 -12.53
N ALA A 334 -6.38 -18.05 -13.11
CA ALA A 334 -5.70 -17.67 -14.35
C ALA A 334 -6.68 -17.51 -15.54
N VAL A 335 -7.62 -18.44 -15.71
CA VAL A 335 -8.64 -18.38 -16.76
C VAL A 335 -9.63 -17.24 -16.53
N ALA A 336 -9.99 -16.94 -15.28
CA ALA A 336 -10.85 -15.80 -14.95
C ALA A 336 -10.18 -14.47 -15.34
N ILE A 337 -8.88 -14.31 -15.06
CA ILE A 337 -8.10 -13.12 -15.42
C ILE A 337 -7.96 -12.99 -16.94
N CYS A 338 -7.66 -14.09 -17.62
CA CYS A 338 -7.49 -14.11 -19.07
C CYS A 338 -8.20 -15.33 -19.69
N PRO A 339 -9.47 -15.18 -20.10
CA PRO A 339 -10.27 -16.29 -20.65
C PRO A 339 -9.73 -16.92 -21.93
N THR A 340 -8.80 -16.25 -22.60
CA THR A 340 -8.13 -16.73 -23.82
C THR A 340 -6.74 -17.30 -23.55
N HIS A 341 -6.30 -17.37 -22.29
CA HIS A 341 -4.97 -17.87 -21.93
C HIS A 341 -4.82 -19.36 -22.23
N ARG A 342 -4.13 -19.67 -23.33
CA ARG A 342 -4.03 -21.02 -23.89
C ARG A 342 -3.54 -22.08 -22.90
N ASN A 343 -2.44 -21.80 -22.21
CA ASN A 343 -1.79 -22.78 -21.33
C ASN A 343 -2.66 -23.06 -20.09
N ALA A 344 -3.21 -22.00 -19.48
CA ALA A 344 -4.09 -22.14 -18.31
C ALA A 344 -5.29 -23.03 -18.63
N ARG A 345 -5.97 -22.77 -19.75
CA ARG A 345 -7.13 -23.56 -20.19
C ARG A 345 -6.78 -25.02 -20.45
N LEU A 346 -5.67 -25.27 -21.14
CA LEU A 346 -5.22 -26.62 -21.46
C LEU A 346 -4.91 -27.42 -20.18
N ILE A 347 -4.12 -26.84 -19.27
CA ILE A 347 -3.70 -27.51 -18.03
C ILE A 347 -4.92 -27.70 -17.11
N LEU A 348 -5.79 -26.70 -16.99
CA LEU A 348 -7.01 -26.80 -16.21
C LEU A 348 -7.93 -27.91 -16.73
N ALA A 349 -8.14 -27.98 -18.05
CA ALA A 349 -8.97 -29.01 -18.64
C ALA A 349 -8.44 -30.42 -18.33
N ASP A 350 -7.12 -30.63 -18.44
CA ASP A 350 -6.49 -31.90 -18.11
C ASP A 350 -6.66 -32.25 -16.61
N LEU A 351 -6.40 -31.30 -15.70
CA LEU A 351 -6.56 -31.53 -14.26
C LEU A 351 -8.01 -31.80 -13.84
N LEU A 352 -8.99 -31.16 -14.48
CA LEU A 352 -10.41 -31.42 -14.24
C LEU A 352 -10.79 -32.85 -14.65
N ILE A 353 -10.25 -33.37 -15.76
CA ILE A 353 -10.47 -34.76 -16.17
C ILE A 353 -9.80 -35.74 -15.20
N GLN A 354 -8.56 -35.47 -14.80
CA GLN A 354 -7.88 -36.30 -13.81
C GLN A 354 -8.63 -36.31 -12.47
N ASP A 355 -9.15 -35.16 -12.04
CA ASP A 355 -9.94 -35.05 -10.83
C ASP A 355 -11.26 -35.83 -10.93
N ALA A 356 -11.98 -35.68 -12.04
CA ALA A 356 -13.19 -36.43 -12.30
C ALA A 356 -12.94 -37.95 -12.30
N GLY A 357 -11.82 -38.41 -12.88
CA GLY A 357 -11.38 -39.80 -12.82
C GLY A 357 -11.13 -40.30 -11.40
N ARG A 358 -10.35 -39.57 -10.60
CA ARG A 358 -10.09 -39.91 -9.18
C ARG A 358 -11.38 -39.98 -8.36
N ARG A 359 -12.29 -39.03 -8.58
CA ARG A 359 -13.60 -39.00 -7.91
C ARG A 359 -14.46 -40.18 -8.33
N LEU A 360 -14.45 -40.57 -9.60
CA LEU A 360 -15.13 -41.77 -10.09
C LEU A 360 -14.58 -43.04 -9.43
N ASP A 361 -13.26 -43.18 -9.35
CA ASP A 361 -12.61 -44.34 -8.72
C ASP A 361 -12.94 -44.45 -7.21
N ALA A 362 -13.15 -43.32 -6.55
CA ALA A 362 -13.57 -43.26 -5.16
C ALA A 362 -15.08 -43.54 -4.96
N LEU A 363 -15.90 -43.53 -6.03
CA LEU A 363 -17.32 -43.84 -5.91
C LEU A 363 -17.53 -45.35 -5.71
N PRO A 364 -18.27 -45.77 -4.66
CA PRO A 364 -18.53 -47.18 -4.45
C PRO A 364 -19.32 -47.77 -5.62
N ALA A 365 -18.83 -48.88 -6.19
CA ALA A 365 -19.44 -49.55 -7.35
C ALA A 365 -20.91 -49.94 -7.12
N ARG A 366 -21.30 -50.18 -5.86
CA ARG A 366 -22.68 -50.39 -5.43
C ARG A 366 -22.95 -49.61 -4.13
N PRO A 367 -24.10 -48.93 -3.97
CA PRO A 367 -24.45 -48.29 -2.71
C PRO A 367 -24.51 -49.36 -1.60
N LEU A 368 -23.76 -49.17 -0.50
CA LEU A 368 -23.75 -50.12 0.62
C LEU A 368 -25.09 -50.13 1.37
N PHE A 369 -25.72 -48.95 1.52
CA PHE A 369 -27.07 -48.77 2.06
C PHE A 369 -27.65 -47.44 1.50
N GLY A 370 -28.88 -47.44 0.98
CA GLY A 370 -29.55 -46.21 0.51
C GLY A 370 -29.66 -46.03 -1.02
N SER A 371 -30.55 -45.10 -1.42
CA SER A 371 -31.02 -44.87 -2.78
C SER A 371 -29.89 -44.56 -3.76
N GLY A 372 -30.02 -45.01 -5.02
CA GLY A 372 -29.10 -44.66 -6.12
C GLY A 372 -29.04 -43.16 -6.45
N GLU A 373 -29.70 -42.31 -5.66
CA GLU A 373 -29.72 -40.86 -5.76
C GLU A 373 -28.36 -40.23 -5.46
N ALA A 374 -27.68 -40.64 -4.38
CA ALA A 374 -26.34 -40.11 -4.06
C ALA A 374 -25.31 -40.40 -5.17
N ARG A 375 -25.35 -41.61 -5.75
CA ARG A 375 -24.50 -41.96 -6.90
C ARG A 375 -24.88 -41.17 -8.15
N ARG A 376 -26.17 -40.94 -8.42
CA ARG A 376 -26.61 -40.09 -9.54
C ARG A 376 -26.13 -38.66 -9.37
N THR A 377 -26.29 -38.05 -8.19
CA THR A 377 -25.80 -36.70 -7.91
C THR A 377 -24.29 -36.60 -8.14
N ALA A 378 -23.51 -37.57 -7.64
CA ALA A 378 -22.08 -37.60 -7.88
C ALA A 378 -21.74 -37.72 -9.37
N LEU A 379 -22.39 -38.62 -10.11
CA LEU A 379 -22.18 -38.76 -11.56
C LEU A 379 -22.56 -37.48 -12.32
N SER A 380 -23.63 -36.78 -11.93
CA SER A 380 -24.00 -35.48 -12.51
C SER A 380 -22.95 -34.40 -12.25
N GLU A 381 -22.33 -34.37 -11.07
CA GLU A 381 -21.21 -33.45 -10.81
C GLU A 381 -19.97 -33.77 -11.65
N LEU A 382 -19.68 -35.06 -11.87
CA LEU A 382 -18.62 -35.49 -12.77
C LEU A 382 -18.92 -35.07 -14.21
N ALA A 383 -20.17 -35.23 -14.67
CA ALA A 383 -20.61 -34.80 -15.99
C ALA A 383 -20.34 -33.30 -16.21
N ARG A 384 -20.74 -32.45 -15.25
CA ARG A 384 -20.46 -31.00 -15.30
C ARG A 384 -18.97 -30.69 -15.33
N THR A 385 -18.16 -31.47 -14.61
CA THR A 385 -16.70 -31.30 -14.57
C THR A 385 -16.08 -31.63 -15.94
N VAL A 386 -16.52 -32.72 -16.58
CA VAL A 386 -16.09 -33.12 -17.93
C VAL A 386 -16.55 -32.12 -18.99
N GLU A 387 -17.79 -31.66 -18.91
CA GLU A 387 -18.34 -30.63 -19.81
C GLU A 387 -17.52 -29.33 -19.69
N ARG A 388 -17.21 -28.90 -18.46
CA ARG A 388 -16.36 -27.74 -18.21
C ARG A 388 -14.97 -27.93 -18.84
N ALA A 389 -14.33 -29.09 -18.65
CA ALA A 389 -13.03 -29.39 -19.27
C ALA A 389 -13.10 -29.32 -20.81
N GLY A 390 -14.15 -29.88 -21.42
CA GLY A 390 -14.40 -29.79 -22.86
C GLY A 390 -14.62 -28.36 -23.36
N SER A 391 -15.35 -27.53 -22.59
CA SER A 391 -15.57 -26.11 -22.92
C SER A 391 -14.27 -25.29 -22.88
N LEU A 392 -13.37 -25.63 -21.96
CA LEU A 392 -12.07 -24.99 -21.84
C LEU A 392 -11.14 -25.43 -22.98
N TRP A 393 -11.13 -26.71 -23.31
CA TRP A 393 -10.28 -27.27 -24.37
C TRP A 393 -10.99 -28.42 -25.12
N PRO A 394 -11.55 -28.17 -26.33
CA PRO A 394 -12.38 -29.16 -27.03
C PRO A 394 -11.68 -30.47 -27.37
N SER A 395 -10.35 -30.48 -27.47
CA SER A 395 -9.55 -31.69 -27.76
C SER A 395 -9.17 -32.48 -26.51
N THR A 396 -9.74 -32.17 -25.35
CA THR A 396 -9.48 -32.89 -24.09
C THR A 396 -9.96 -34.34 -24.22
N LYS A 397 -9.07 -35.30 -23.95
CA LYS A 397 -9.39 -36.71 -24.00
C LYS A 397 -10.08 -37.14 -22.70
N VAL A 398 -11.28 -37.70 -22.82
CA VAL A 398 -12.00 -38.26 -21.67
C VAL A 398 -11.64 -39.75 -21.56
N PRO A 399 -11.25 -40.26 -20.38
CA PRO A 399 -10.98 -41.68 -20.19
C PRO A 399 -12.24 -42.53 -20.45
N ALA A 400 -12.09 -43.67 -21.12
CA ALA A 400 -13.21 -44.55 -21.49
C ALA A 400 -14.07 -45.00 -20.29
N ALA A 401 -13.46 -45.18 -19.10
CA ALA A 401 -14.18 -45.51 -17.87
C ALA A 401 -15.14 -44.38 -17.45
N LEU A 402 -14.71 -43.13 -17.61
CA LEU A 402 -15.52 -41.94 -17.32
C LEU A 402 -16.62 -41.77 -18.38
N GLU A 403 -16.29 -41.96 -19.66
CA GLU A 403 -17.31 -41.98 -20.74
C GLU A 403 -18.39 -43.03 -20.49
N THR A 404 -18.00 -44.25 -20.10
CA THR A 404 -18.92 -45.34 -19.78
C THR A 404 -19.81 -45.00 -18.59
N ALA A 405 -19.24 -44.47 -17.50
CA ALA A 405 -19.98 -44.09 -16.31
C ALA A 405 -20.97 -42.93 -16.56
N LEU A 406 -20.62 -41.99 -17.43
CA LEU A 406 -21.50 -40.89 -17.84
C LEU A 406 -22.61 -41.36 -18.78
N ALA A 407 -22.32 -42.29 -19.70
CA ALA A 407 -23.35 -42.90 -20.55
C ALA A 407 -24.38 -43.74 -19.76
N GLU A 408 -24.00 -44.28 -18.60
CA GLU A 408 -24.94 -44.95 -17.68
C GLU A 408 -25.91 -43.97 -17.01
N LEU A 409 -25.49 -42.73 -16.79
CA LEU A 409 -26.34 -41.67 -16.24
C LEU A 409 -27.44 -41.27 -17.23
N GLU A 410 -27.12 -41.17 -18.52
CA GLU A 410 -28.08 -40.78 -19.57
C GLU A 410 -29.18 -41.82 -19.83
N LYS A 411 -28.94 -43.09 -19.49
CA LYS A 411 -29.89 -44.20 -19.70
C LYS A 411 -30.92 -44.37 -18.58
N ARG A 412 -30.81 -43.61 -17.49
CA ARG A 412 -31.64 -43.75 -16.28
C ARG A 412 -32.39 -42.46 -15.99
#